data_AF-A0AAD5F9B5-F1
#
_entry.id   AF-A0AAD5F9B5-F1
#
_cell.length_a   1.000
_cell.length_b   1.000
_cell.length_c   1.000
_cell.angle_alpha   90.00
_cell.angle_beta   90.00
_cell.angle_gamma   90.00
#
_symmetry.space_group_name_H-M   'P 1'
#
loop_
_entity.id
_entity.type
_entity.pdbx_description
1 polymer ?
#
loop_
_entity_poly.entity_id
_entity_poly.type
_entity_poly.pdbx_seq_one_letter_code
_entity_poly.pdbx_strand_id
1 'polypeptide(L)'
;EKLYKVENELNKDPKPTAKRTGSDMSPPRKAQKPRLDAASADPVNTTHTTQSLLYSALETLQKSCSDVLPTDRIHALLTGTSELPVLRDEEKHVISEFCVNESSAETFLSVILEKIKVERGFMGHDLLQSLCRVYVGVCQQRGDSHKAHYLAYRLLKE
;
A
#
# COMPACT_ATOMS: atom_id res chain seq x y z
N GLU A 1 10.10 -19.16 -47.15
CA GLU A 1 11.50 -18.73 -46.99
C GLU A 1 11.82 -18.50 -45.51
N LYS A 2 12.87 -19.19 -45.01
CA LYS A 2 13.79 -18.88 -43.88
C LYS A 2 13.14 -18.37 -42.57
N LEU A 3 12.88 -19.17 -41.52
CA LEU A 3 13.81 -19.94 -40.65
C LEU A 3 15.08 -19.15 -40.26
N TYR A 4 15.08 -18.56 -39.06
CA TYR A 4 16.29 -18.20 -38.33
C TYR A 4 16.40 -19.04 -37.06
N LYS A 5 17.18 -20.11 -37.19
CA LYS A 5 18.03 -20.67 -36.13
C LYS A 5 19.34 -19.89 -36.14
N VAL A 6 19.84 -19.47 -34.98
CA VAL A 6 21.29 -19.42 -34.69
C VAL A 6 21.46 -19.88 -33.25
N GLU A 7 22.12 -21.04 -33.09
CA GLU A 7 22.72 -21.57 -31.87
C GLU A 7 24.14 -20.98 -31.71
N ASN A 8 24.58 -20.77 -30.46
CA ASN A 8 25.95 -21.00 -29.96
C ASN A 8 25.97 -20.60 -28.47
N GLU A 9 25.93 -21.52 -27.50
CA GLU A 9 27.00 -22.42 -27.02
C GLU A 9 28.24 -21.70 -26.43
N LEU A 10 28.42 -21.95 -25.13
CA LEU A 10 29.67 -22.33 -24.46
C LEU A 10 30.50 -21.28 -23.71
N ASN A 11 30.90 -21.71 -22.50
CA ASN A 11 31.94 -21.24 -21.56
C ASN A 11 31.53 -20.21 -20.49
N LYS A 12 31.91 -20.33 -19.22
CA LYS A 12 32.61 -21.36 -18.42
C LYS A 12 32.59 -20.85 -16.98
N ASP A 13 32.28 -21.70 -16.00
CA ASP A 13 32.61 -21.44 -14.59
C ASP A 13 34.12 -21.26 -14.41
N PRO A 14 34.55 -20.51 -13.37
CA PRO A 14 35.40 -21.19 -12.41
C PRO A 14 35.08 -20.86 -10.94
N LYS A 15 35.02 -21.94 -10.16
CA LYS A 15 35.12 -21.98 -8.70
C LYS A 15 36.60 -21.91 -8.27
N PRO A 16 36.96 -21.21 -7.19
CA PRO A 16 38.16 -21.52 -6.43
C PRO A 16 37.82 -22.11 -5.05
N THR A 17 38.57 -23.16 -4.70
CA THR A 17 38.61 -23.89 -3.44
C THR A 17 39.90 -23.59 -2.67
N ALA A 18 39.83 -23.41 -1.34
CA ALA A 18 40.86 -23.70 -0.32
C ALA A 18 40.18 -23.51 1.06
N LYS A 19 39.98 -24.48 1.99
CA LYS A 19 40.87 -25.35 2.79
C LYS A 19 42.06 -24.59 3.42
N ARG A 20 42.43 -24.69 4.71
CA ARG A 20 41.88 -25.16 6.01
C ARG A 20 43.00 -24.85 7.06
N THR A 21 42.76 -25.11 8.36
CA THR A 21 43.70 -25.22 9.52
C THR A 21 44.08 -23.93 10.27
N GLY A 22 44.05 -23.84 11.61
CA GLY A 22 43.70 -24.80 12.68
C GLY A 22 43.74 -24.16 14.09
N SER A 23 43.12 -24.85 15.07
CA SER A 23 43.37 -24.96 16.56
C SER A 23 43.71 -23.68 17.38
N ASP A 24 43.13 -23.42 18.56
CA ASP A 24 43.15 -24.29 19.75
C ASP A 24 42.19 -23.81 20.88
N MET A 25 41.45 -24.76 21.47
CA MET A 25 41.08 -24.99 22.89
C MET A 25 40.57 -23.88 23.86
N SER A 26 39.23 -23.90 24.10
CA SER A 26 38.48 -24.19 25.37
C SER A 26 38.56 -23.32 26.67
N PRO A 27 37.51 -23.37 27.54
CA PRO A 27 36.92 -22.22 28.31
C PRO A 27 37.12 -22.35 29.86
N PRO A 28 36.58 -21.50 30.79
CA PRO A 28 35.13 -21.32 31.11
C PRO A 28 34.69 -19.94 31.69
N ARG A 29 33.38 -19.63 31.71
CA ARG A 29 32.61 -19.25 32.94
C ARG A 29 31.16 -18.84 32.63
N LYS A 30 30.30 -19.24 33.57
CA LYS A 30 28.84 -19.22 33.60
C LYS A 30 28.25 -17.80 33.58
N ALA A 31 27.13 -17.63 32.90
CA ALA A 31 26.05 -16.77 33.35
C ALA A 31 24.71 -17.36 32.89
N GLN A 32 23.84 -17.62 33.86
CA GLN A 32 22.49 -18.17 33.70
C GLN A 32 21.50 -17.10 33.21
N LYS A 33 20.57 -17.59 32.36
CA LYS A 33 19.21 -17.16 31.94
C LYS A 33 18.50 -16.02 32.71
N PRO A 34 17.54 -15.31 32.09
CA PRO A 34 16.22 -15.87 31.70
C PRO A 34 15.74 -15.44 30.28
N ARG A 35 15.28 -16.34 29.40
CA ARG A 35 13.89 -16.83 29.22
C ARG A 35 12.82 -15.81 29.65
N LEU A 36 12.33 -15.02 28.69
CA LEU A 36 11.04 -14.34 28.76
C LEU A 36 10.18 -14.91 27.64
N ASP A 37 9.42 -15.93 28.03
CA ASP A 37 8.00 -16.12 27.77
C ASP A 37 7.44 -15.66 26.42
N ALA A 38 7.03 -16.67 25.66
CA ALA A 38 5.89 -16.58 24.75
C ALA A 38 4.66 -16.15 25.57
N ALA A 39 4.36 -14.85 25.56
CA ALA A 39 3.13 -14.30 26.09
C ALA A 39 2.12 -14.18 24.95
N SER A 40 1.05 -14.98 25.09
CA SER A 40 -0.31 -14.82 24.56
C SER A 40 -0.53 -13.62 23.65
N ALA A 41 -0.79 -13.87 22.36
CA ALA A 41 -1.47 -12.91 21.51
C ALA A 41 -2.96 -12.89 21.92
N ASP A 42 -3.35 -11.91 22.71
CA ASP A 42 -4.74 -11.63 23.03
C ASP A 42 -5.42 -10.95 21.81
N PRO A 43 -6.47 -11.53 21.20
CA PRO A 43 -7.06 -11.01 19.95
C PRO A 43 -8.07 -9.87 20.15
N VAL A 44 -8.18 -9.27 21.34
CA VAL A 44 -9.34 -8.44 21.72
C VAL A 44 -9.09 -6.93 21.62
N ASN A 45 -7.84 -6.46 21.72
CA ASN A 45 -7.54 -5.01 21.66
C ASN A 45 -7.20 -4.47 20.26
N THR A 46 -6.94 -5.33 19.28
CA THR A 46 -6.53 -4.89 17.94
C THR A 46 -7.67 -4.26 17.15
N THR A 47 -8.91 -4.72 17.37
CA THR A 47 -10.09 -4.30 16.58
C THR A 47 -10.59 -2.90 16.91
N HIS A 48 -10.52 -2.48 18.18
CA HIS A 48 -10.91 -1.13 18.57
C HIS A 48 -9.93 -0.08 18.02
N THR A 49 -8.64 -0.41 18.01
CA THR A 49 -7.59 0.47 17.45
C THR A 49 -7.79 0.65 15.94
N THR A 50 -8.11 -0.40 15.19
CA THR A 50 -8.32 -0.29 13.74
C THR A 50 -9.56 0.52 13.40
N GLN A 51 -10.66 0.40 14.15
CA GLN A 51 -11.86 1.23 13.92
C GLN A 51 -11.61 2.71 14.22
N SER A 52 -10.89 3.01 15.30
CA SER A 52 -10.50 4.40 15.61
C SER A 52 -9.62 4.99 14.51
N LEU A 53 -8.69 4.20 13.96
CA LEU A 53 -7.79 4.58 12.88
C LEU A 53 -8.54 4.87 11.58
N LEU A 54 -9.51 4.02 11.23
CA LEU A 54 -10.40 4.19 10.09
C LEU A 54 -11.18 5.51 10.19
N TYR A 55 -11.77 5.78 11.36
CA TYR A 55 -12.54 6.99 11.58
C TYR A 55 -11.65 8.25 11.50
N SER A 56 -10.46 8.22 12.12
CA SER A 56 -9.51 9.33 12.03
C SER A 56 -9.06 9.57 10.59
N ALA A 57 -8.81 8.52 9.81
CA ALA A 57 -8.43 8.65 8.41
C ALA A 57 -9.53 9.26 7.54
N LEU A 58 -10.79 8.88 7.76
CA LEU A 58 -11.91 9.51 7.05
C LEU A 58 -12.07 10.99 7.44
N GLU A 59 -11.86 11.32 8.72
CA GLU A 59 -11.92 12.69 9.20
C GLU A 59 -10.80 13.56 8.62
N THR A 60 -9.56 13.04 8.53
CA THR A 60 -8.44 13.76 7.92
C THR A 60 -8.67 13.99 6.43
N LEU A 61 -9.23 13.01 5.71
CA LEU A 61 -9.60 13.17 4.30
C LEU A 61 -10.68 14.23 4.11
N GLN A 62 -11.69 14.26 4.99
CA GLN A 62 -12.75 15.27 4.95
C GLN A 62 -12.23 16.68 5.25
N LYS A 63 -11.28 16.84 6.17
CA LYS A 63 -10.70 18.16 6.48
C LYS A 63 -9.81 18.67 5.36
N SER A 64 -9.14 17.77 4.66
CA SER A 64 -8.12 18.11 3.67
C SER A 64 -8.69 18.17 2.23
N CYS A 65 -9.92 17.71 1.98
CA CYS A 65 -10.44 17.52 0.61
C CYS A 65 -10.48 18.78 -0.25
N SER A 66 -10.57 19.97 0.35
CA SER A 66 -10.80 21.24 -0.36
C SER A 66 -9.53 21.97 -0.82
N ASP A 67 -8.34 21.37 -0.70
CA ASP A 67 -7.06 22.09 -0.87
C ASP A 67 -6.52 22.14 -2.31
N VAL A 68 -7.20 21.53 -3.29
CA VAL A 68 -6.74 21.55 -4.69
C VAL A 68 -7.25 22.81 -5.37
N LEU A 69 -6.40 23.84 -5.41
CA LEU A 69 -6.68 25.03 -6.21
C LEU A 69 -6.66 24.69 -7.72
N PRO A 70 -7.57 25.27 -8.52
CA PRO A 70 -7.66 25.01 -9.96
C PRO A 70 -6.36 25.31 -10.73
N THR A 71 -5.52 26.21 -10.22
CA THR A 71 -4.31 26.70 -10.89
C THR A 71 -3.23 25.65 -11.06
N ASP A 72 -3.06 24.76 -10.08
CA ASP A 72 -1.99 23.75 -10.12
C ASP A 72 -2.34 22.63 -11.12
N ARG A 73 -3.64 22.33 -11.28
CA ARG A 73 -4.14 21.43 -12.32
C ARG A 73 -3.96 22.01 -13.72
N ILE A 74 -4.23 23.30 -13.89
CA ILE A 74 -4.08 23.96 -15.19
C ILE A 74 -2.61 23.94 -15.62
N HIS A 75 -1.68 24.15 -14.69
CA HIS A 75 -0.26 24.10 -14.99
C HIS A 75 0.18 22.70 -15.41
N ALA A 76 -0.21 21.65 -14.66
CA ALA A 76 0.08 20.25 -15.00
C ALA A 76 -0.50 19.82 -16.36
N LEU A 77 -1.75 20.23 -16.65
CA LEU A 77 -2.40 20.00 -17.95
C LEU A 77 -1.67 20.73 -19.09
N LEU A 78 -1.21 21.97 -18.86
CA LEU A 78 -0.50 22.77 -19.86
C LEU A 78 0.93 22.24 -20.12
N THR A 79 1.58 21.63 -19.12
CA THR A 79 2.93 21.04 -19.27
C THR A 79 2.92 19.60 -19.77
N GLY A 80 1.76 19.01 -20.09
CA GLY A 80 1.70 17.69 -20.73
C GLY A 80 2.21 16.54 -19.85
N THR A 81 2.32 16.73 -18.54
CA THR A 81 2.55 15.64 -17.60
C THR A 81 1.27 14.83 -17.54
N SER A 82 1.24 13.73 -18.31
CA SER A 82 0.15 12.73 -18.38
C SER A 82 -0.13 12.02 -17.05
N GLU A 83 0.36 12.53 -15.93
CA GLU A 83 0.37 11.83 -14.66
C GLU A 83 -0.99 11.86 -13.97
N LEU A 84 -1.33 10.70 -13.42
CA LEU A 84 -2.46 10.44 -12.53
C LEU A 84 -2.73 11.64 -11.61
N PRO A 85 -4.02 11.87 -11.24
CA PRO A 85 -4.37 12.99 -10.37
C PRO A 85 -3.47 12.98 -9.13
N VAL A 86 -2.76 14.08 -8.92
CA VAL A 86 -1.74 14.20 -7.88
C VAL A 86 -2.35 13.84 -6.53
N LEU A 87 -1.86 12.75 -5.94
CA LEU A 87 -2.20 12.33 -4.59
C LEU A 87 -1.66 13.37 -3.61
N ARG A 88 -2.53 13.83 -2.71
CA ARG A 88 -2.16 14.78 -1.65
C ARG A 88 -1.35 14.08 -0.56
N ASP A 89 -0.59 14.83 0.22
CA ASP A 89 0.29 14.21 1.22
C ASP A 89 -0.51 13.50 2.33
N GLU A 90 -1.69 14.02 2.70
CA GLU A 90 -2.62 13.34 3.61
C GLU A 90 -3.15 12.05 2.99
N GLU A 91 -3.48 12.08 1.69
CA GLU A 91 -3.96 10.91 0.96
C GLU A 91 -2.86 9.85 0.86
N LYS A 92 -1.62 10.24 0.56
CA LYS A 92 -0.45 9.35 0.55
C LYS A 92 -0.21 8.73 1.92
N HIS A 93 -0.31 9.53 2.98
CA HIS A 93 -0.12 9.06 4.35
C HIS A 93 -1.15 7.99 4.69
N VAL A 94 -2.43 8.28 4.47
CA VAL A 94 -3.53 7.32 4.68
C VAL A 94 -3.31 6.04 3.87
N ILE A 95 -2.96 6.14 2.57
CA ILE A 95 -2.69 4.94 1.77
C ILE A 95 -1.55 4.12 2.38
N SER A 96 -0.44 4.76 2.76
CA SER A 96 0.71 4.06 3.34
C SER A 96 0.37 3.36 4.65
N GLU A 97 -0.51 3.95 5.45
CA GLU A 97 -0.96 3.41 6.75
C GLU A 97 -1.82 2.14 6.58
N PHE A 98 -2.76 2.16 5.64
CA PHE A 98 -3.67 1.02 5.41
C PHE A 98 -3.08 -0.09 4.54
N CYS A 99 -2.07 0.20 3.72
CA CYS A 99 -1.41 -0.78 2.86
C CYS A 99 -0.38 -1.67 3.59
N VAL A 100 -0.09 -1.42 4.88
CA VAL A 100 0.84 -2.26 5.66
C VAL A 100 0.29 -3.68 5.84
N ASN A 101 -1.02 -3.83 6.04
CA ASN A 101 -1.66 -5.13 6.22
C ASN A 101 -2.78 -5.33 5.19
N GLU A 102 -2.82 -6.52 4.60
CA GLU A 102 -3.83 -6.89 3.60
C GLU A 102 -5.26 -6.77 4.17
N SER A 103 -5.49 -7.23 5.40
CA SER A 103 -6.80 -7.18 6.04
C SER A 103 -7.26 -5.76 6.36
N SER A 104 -6.34 -4.85 6.73
CA SER A 104 -6.69 -3.44 6.97
C SER A 104 -7.06 -2.74 5.68
N ALA A 105 -6.33 -3.01 4.59
CA ALA A 105 -6.63 -2.44 3.27
C ALA A 105 -8.02 -2.88 2.77
N GLU A 106 -8.37 -4.16 2.84
CA GLU A 106 -9.69 -4.66 2.44
C GLU A 106 -10.82 -4.04 3.26
N THR A 107 -10.61 -3.92 4.58
CA THR A 107 -11.58 -3.30 5.48
C THR A 107 -11.76 -1.83 5.12
N PHE A 108 -10.67 -1.10 4.89
CA PHE A 108 -10.70 0.30 4.52
C PHE A 108 -11.41 0.55 3.18
N LEU A 109 -11.08 -0.25 2.14
CA LEU A 109 -11.75 -0.18 0.84
C LEU A 109 -13.27 -0.43 0.97
N SER A 110 -13.68 -1.37 1.82
CA SER A 110 -15.09 -1.68 2.06
C SER A 110 -15.82 -0.51 2.74
N VAL A 111 -15.19 0.09 3.75
CA VAL A 111 -15.72 1.27 4.45
C VAL A 111 -15.85 2.47 3.51
N ILE A 112 -14.86 2.72 2.65
CA ILE A 112 -14.95 3.78 1.64
C ILE A 112 -16.13 3.54 0.70
N LEU A 113 -16.31 2.31 0.20
CA LEU A 113 -17.42 1.96 -0.69
C LEU A 113 -18.78 2.16 -0.04
N GLU A 114 -18.90 1.80 1.24
CA GLU A 114 -20.11 2.00 2.01
C GLU A 114 -20.39 3.49 2.23
N LYS A 115 -19.37 4.25 2.63
CA LYS A 115 -19.48 5.70 2.81
C LYS A 115 -19.90 6.41 1.54
N ILE A 116 -19.28 6.09 0.41
CA ILE A 116 -19.66 6.62 -0.91
C ILE A 116 -21.12 6.26 -1.20
N LYS A 117 -21.54 5.00 -0.99
CA LYS A 117 -22.90 4.56 -1.28
C LYS A 117 -23.96 5.28 -0.43
N VAL A 118 -23.70 5.46 0.87
CA VAL A 118 -24.66 6.07 1.81
C VAL A 118 -24.73 7.58 1.63
N GLU A 119 -23.58 8.24 1.43
CA GLU A 119 -23.48 9.69 1.50
C GLU A 119 -23.35 10.37 0.12
N ARG A 120 -23.34 9.62 -1.01
CA ARG A 120 -23.07 10.17 -2.36
C ARG A 120 -23.83 11.46 -2.69
N GLY A 121 -25.12 11.50 -2.36
CA GLY A 121 -26.01 12.63 -2.69
C GLY A 121 -25.82 13.87 -1.81
N PHE A 122 -25.18 13.72 -0.66
CA PHE A 122 -24.93 14.81 0.30
C PHE A 122 -23.45 15.21 0.37
N MET A 123 -22.57 14.31 -0.07
CA MET A 123 -21.13 14.50 0.00
C MET A 123 -20.65 15.50 -1.06
N GLY A 124 -19.77 16.43 -0.64
CA GLY A 124 -19.14 17.37 -1.56
C GLY A 124 -18.29 16.66 -2.62
N HIS A 125 -18.24 17.24 -3.83
CA HIS A 125 -17.46 16.68 -4.94
C HIS A 125 -15.98 16.50 -4.60
N ASP A 126 -15.41 17.38 -3.78
CA ASP A 126 -14.01 17.32 -3.35
C ASP A 126 -13.73 16.11 -2.46
N LEU A 127 -14.62 15.82 -1.51
CA LEU A 127 -14.52 14.64 -0.66
C LEU A 127 -14.73 13.37 -1.48
N LEU A 128 -15.70 13.35 -2.40
CA LEU A 128 -15.89 12.23 -3.31
C LEU A 128 -14.63 11.96 -4.15
N GLN A 129 -14.02 13.01 -4.71
CA GLN A 129 -12.78 12.90 -5.47
C GLN A 129 -11.64 12.37 -4.59
N SER A 130 -11.52 12.86 -3.37
CA SER A 130 -10.48 12.40 -2.44
C SER A 130 -10.64 10.92 -2.10
N LEU A 131 -11.85 10.48 -1.76
CA LEU A 131 -12.14 9.07 -1.51
C LEU A 131 -11.88 8.19 -2.73
N CYS A 132 -12.21 8.66 -3.93
CA CYS A 132 -11.91 7.92 -5.17
C CYS A 132 -10.40 7.82 -5.42
N ARG A 133 -9.64 8.90 -5.25
CA ARG A 133 -8.17 8.90 -5.38
C ARG A 133 -7.51 7.96 -4.38
N VAL A 134 -7.94 8.01 -3.11
CA VAL A 134 -7.44 7.13 -2.05
C VAL A 134 -7.78 5.68 -2.34
N TYR A 135 -9.02 5.37 -2.72
CA TYR A 135 -9.44 4.02 -3.08
C TYR A 135 -8.58 3.44 -4.21
N VAL A 136 -8.43 4.20 -5.31
CA VAL A 136 -7.59 3.78 -6.44
C VAL A 136 -6.12 3.67 -6.02
N GLY A 137 -5.62 4.58 -5.18
CA GLY A 137 -4.25 4.55 -4.66
C GLY A 137 -3.96 3.29 -3.83
N VAL A 138 -4.88 2.89 -2.96
CA VAL A 138 -4.79 1.62 -2.21
C VAL A 138 -4.82 0.43 -3.17
N CYS A 139 -5.73 0.41 -4.16
CA CYS A 139 -5.76 -0.64 -5.17
C CYS A 139 -4.45 -0.73 -5.98
N GLN A 140 -3.85 0.40 -6.33
CA GLN A 140 -2.59 0.46 -7.06
C GLN A 140 -1.43 -0.08 -6.23
N GLN A 141 -1.30 0.31 -4.96
CA GLN A 141 -0.25 -0.20 -4.09
C GLN A 141 -0.34 -1.72 -3.88
N ARG A 142 -1.56 -2.28 -3.89
CA ARG A 142 -1.78 -3.72 -3.76
C ARG A 142 -1.73 -4.48 -5.09
N GLY A 143 -1.73 -3.80 -6.23
CA GLY A 143 -1.84 -4.43 -7.55
C GLY A 143 -3.25 -4.91 -7.91
N ASP A 144 -4.28 -4.48 -7.17
CA ASP A 144 -5.69 -4.85 -7.34
C ASP A 144 -6.42 -3.97 -8.36
N SER A 145 -6.01 -4.02 -9.62
CA SER A 145 -6.60 -3.19 -10.69
C SER A 145 -8.09 -3.45 -10.89
N HIS A 146 -8.58 -4.67 -10.67
CA HIS A 146 -9.99 -5.02 -10.83
C HIS A 146 -10.91 -4.26 -9.87
N LYS A 147 -10.46 -3.98 -8.64
CA LYS A 147 -11.27 -3.24 -7.66
C LYS A 147 -11.42 -1.78 -8.04
N ALA A 148 -10.36 -1.17 -8.58
CA ALA A 148 -10.44 0.18 -9.14
C ALA A 148 -11.46 0.26 -10.29
N HIS A 149 -11.46 -0.72 -11.20
CA HIS A 149 -12.45 -0.80 -12.27
C HIS A 149 -13.87 -1.05 -11.74
N TYR A 150 -14.02 -1.89 -10.72
CA TYR A 150 -15.30 -2.15 -10.07
C TYR A 150 -15.90 -0.89 -9.44
N LEU A 151 -15.08 -0.08 -8.75
CA LEU A 151 -15.51 1.22 -8.24
C LEU A 151 -16.01 2.12 -9.37
N ALA A 152 -15.24 2.24 -10.46
CA ALA A 152 -15.62 3.07 -11.60
C ALA A 152 -16.95 2.63 -12.21
N TYR A 153 -17.14 1.32 -12.43
CA TYR A 153 -18.41 0.79 -12.93
C TYR A 153 -19.58 1.09 -11.99
N ARG A 154 -19.39 0.97 -10.67
CA ARG A 154 -20.42 1.32 -9.69
C ARG A 154 -20.79 2.80 -9.73
N LEU A 155 -19.79 3.69 -9.80
CA LEU A 155 -20.01 5.13 -9.85
C LEU A 155 -20.70 5.58 -11.14
N LEU A 156 -20.46 4.90 -12.27
CA LEU A 156 -21.05 5.23 -13.56
C LEU A 156 -22.46 4.65 -13.77
N LYS A 157 -22.80 3.57 -13.07
CA LYS A 157 -24.08 2.88 -13.21
C LYS A 157 -25.21 3.55 -12.41
N GLU A 158 -24.88 4.31 -11.38
CA GLU A 158 -25.82 5.07 -10.54
C GLU A 158 -26.04 6.50 -11.06
#